data_AF-A0A9D9QYQ8-F1
#
_entry.id   AF-A0A9D9QYQ8-F1
#
_cell.length_a   1.000
_cell.length_b   1.000
_cell.length_c   1.000
_cell.angle_alpha   90.00
_cell.angle_beta   90.00
_cell.angle_gamma   90.00
#
_symmetry.space_group_name_H-M   'P 1'
#
loop_
_entity.id
_entity.type
_entity.pdbx_description
1 polymer ?
#
loop_
_entity_poly.entity_id
_entity_poly.type
_entity_poly.pdbx_seq_one_letter_code
_entity_poly.pdbx_strand_id
1 'polypeptide(L)'
;MKFKILCVLLLFGFTACAQVPTKEGVEETGESTEQEEVNQLNLPKQELTAPILFDFLVGETALQRGNLDIAVNRYVKLARTTRDPRIAKRASEIALHAGNPFAAEQAAIMWIALDPDSIDARQTIAALLVSLGKLDAARPHLEKLLASEKDDIGNTFMQLNQLLSRNPDKAATLKLVQQLAQPYANLPEVHFAISQAAWFANQHQLALEEMQRALALRPDWEIAAIHNGRILQRISNADASEFYGNYLKKHPAANEVRIAYTRVLINDNQTDLAREQLQLLLDKNPEDPEIMLAIGLLATEMGDFDITETSFKKALDMGYKDPNAVHFHLAQIYEETKRPDMAMESYQMVKSGGRYLPAQIRYADLLASKGYVKEAREHLHKLPVANDQQVAQLILAEAQILRKSKAHQEVFNLLDNGLKKLPDYPELLYDRALAADKLGKFTILEQDLRKLIQLKPDNAHAYNALGYSLAERGAQLPEALKLIKRAVELSPEDPYIMDSLGWVYYRMGNYSDGLNYLNLAFAARPDPEIAAHLGEVLWVQGAKEDARNIWQSALEKDPDNEVLLETMQRFIKNKAGN
;
A
#
# COMPACT_ATOMS: atom_id res chain seq x y z
N MET A 1 8.72 -2.51 2.12
CA MET A 1 9.80 -2.61 3.13
C MET A 1 10.82 -3.61 2.65
N LYS A 2 12.06 -3.16 2.42
CA LYS A 2 13.15 -3.99 1.91
C LYS A 2 13.72 -4.84 3.05
N PHE A 3 13.69 -6.16 2.87
CA PHE A 3 14.40 -7.12 3.72
C PHE A 3 15.91 -6.90 3.56
N LYS A 4 16.59 -6.56 4.65
CA LYS A 4 18.05 -6.69 4.74
C LYS A 4 18.36 -8.16 5.04
N ILE A 5 18.79 -8.90 4.03
CA ILE A 5 19.60 -10.11 4.23
C ILE A 5 21.04 -9.72 3.94
N LEU A 6 21.90 -10.04 4.89
CA LEU A 6 23.33 -9.84 4.89
C LEU A 6 23.95 -10.57 3.68
N CYS A 7 24.26 -9.83 2.60
CA CYS A 7 25.10 -10.33 1.51
C CYS A 7 26.56 -10.03 1.84
N VAL A 8 27.31 -11.05 2.24
CA VAL A 8 28.77 -11.03 2.16
C VAL A 8 29.14 -11.28 0.70
N LEU A 9 29.44 -10.19 -0.03
CA LEU A 9 30.05 -10.21 -1.36
C LEU A 9 31.57 -10.22 -1.18
N LEU A 10 32.20 -11.37 -1.41
CA LEU A 10 33.63 -11.45 -1.72
C LEU A 10 33.80 -11.30 -3.23
N LEU A 11 34.25 -10.12 -3.64
CA LEU A 11 34.74 -9.78 -4.98
C LEU A 11 36.26 -9.98 -5.01
N PHE A 12 36.75 -10.93 -5.80
CA PHE A 12 38.05 -10.89 -6.51
C PHE A 12 37.90 -11.90 -7.66
N GLY A 13 38.11 -11.61 -8.94
CA GLY A 13 39.17 -10.80 -9.54
C GLY A 13 40.02 -11.74 -10.42
N PHE A 14 39.46 -12.26 -11.52
CA PHE A 14 40.22 -13.09 -12.47
C PHE A 14 41.03 -12.19 -13.41
N THR A 15 42.27 -11.91 -13.02
CA THR A 15 43.37 -11.61 -13.95
C THR A 15 44.67 -12.20 -13.41
N ALA A 16 45.17 -13.26 -14.04
CA ALA A 16 46.61 -13.51 -14.13
C ALA A 16 46.89 -14.61 -15.18
N CYS A 17 47.45 -14.19 -16.32
CA CYS A 17 48.37 -15.03 -17.07
C CYS A 17 49.70 -15.08 -16.31
N ALA A 18 50.28 -16.26 -16.10
CA ALA A 18 51.74 -16.47 -16.20
C ALA A 18 52.13 -17.95 -15.96
N GLN A 19 52.74 -18.50 -17.01
CA GLN A 19 53.86 -19.45 -17.07
C GLN A 19 54.27 -20.27 -15.82
N VAL A 20 54.26 -21.60 -16.03
CA VAL A 20 54.99 -22.63 -15.27
C VAL A 20 56.43 -22.72 -15.83
N PRO A 21 57.48 -22.77 -14.98
CA PRO A 21 58.17 -24.06 -14.82
C PRO A 21 58.72 -24.40 -13.42
N THR A 22 58.61 -25.71 -13.15
CA THR A 22 59.54 -26.65 -12.44
C THR A 22 59.76 -26.59 -10.92
N LYS A 23 59.10 -27.55 -10.26
CA LYS A 23 59.60 -28.57 -9.29
C LYS A 23 60.85 -28.24 -8.45
N GLU A 24 60.65 -28.19 -7.13
CA GLU A 24 61.51 -28.81 -6.13
C GLU A 24 60.77 -28.91 -4.77
N GLY A 25 60.98 -30.02 -4.04
CA GLY A 25 60.78 -30.11 -2.59
C GLY A 25 59.36 -30.37 -2.07
N VAL A 26 59.06 -31.63 -1.77
CA VAL A 26 57.97 -32.03 -0.86
C VAL A 26 58.43 -31.76 0.57
N GLU A 27 57.75 -30.86 1.29
CA GLU A 27 57.72 -30.83 2.75
C GLU A 27 56.26 -30.87 3.20
N GLU A 28 55.90 -31.96 3.87
CA GLU A 28 54.63 -32.15 4.57
C GLU A 28 54.56 -31.21 5.76
N THR A 29 53.68 -30.20 5.72
CA THR A 29 53.25 -29.51 6.93
C THR A 29 51.79 -29.06 6.82
N GLY A 30 50.96 -29.63 7.71
CA GLY A 30 49.76 -29.00 8.22
C GLY A 30 48.50 -29.20 7.37
N GLU A 31 47.80 -30.31 7.59
CA GLU A 31 46.35 -30.35 7.39
C GLU A 31 45.73 -29.20 8.18
N SER A 32 45.27 -28.18 7.46
CA SER A 32 44.53 -27.06 8.03
C SER A 32 43.20 -27.57 8.58
N THR A 33 43.03 -27.36 9.87
CA THR A 33 41.82 -27.45 10.71
C THR A 33 40.66 -26.59 10.19
N GLU A 34 40.14 -26.90 9.00
CA GLU A 34 38.89 -26.34 8.45
C GLU A 34 37.80 -27.41 8.23
N GLN A 35 38.03 -28.65 8.66
CA GLN A 35 37.04 -29.74 8.57
C GLN A 35 36.31 -30.06 9.89
N GLU A 36 36.67 -29.42 10.99
CA GLU A 36 36.01 -29.60 12.29
C GLU A 36 34.96 -28.50 12.52
N GLU A 37 33.80 -28.64 11.87
CA GLU A 37 32.47 -28.27 12.40
C GLU A 37 31.32 -28.55 11.41
N VAL A 38 31.48 -29.51 10.48
CA VAL A 38 30.31 -30.10 9.82
C VAL A 38 29.70 -31.09 10.80
N ASN A 39 28.78 -30.59 11.63
CA ASN A 39 27.88 -31.38 12.46
C ASN A 39 27.40 -32.62 11.68
N GLN A 40 27.47 -33.79 12.32
CA GLN A 40 27.31 -35.13 11.73
C GLN A 40 25.96 -35.34 11.03
N LEU A 41 25.79 -34.79 9.82
CA LEU A 41 24.78 -35.25 8.90
C LEU A 41 25.21 -36.65 8.44
N ASN A 42 24.47 -37.68 8.83
CA ASN A 42 24.54 -39.01 8.23
C ASN A 42 24.08 -38.91 6.76
N LEU A 43 24.91 -38.30 5.91
CA LEU A 43 24.61 -38.10 4.50
C LEU A 43 24.58 -39.46 3.79
N PRO A 44 23.58 -39.71 2.93
CA PRO A 44 23.52 -40.94 2.15
C PRO A 44 24.73 -40.99 1.21
N LYS A 45 25.44 -42.12 1.21
CA LYS A 45 26.50 -42.40 0.24
C LYS A 45 25.85 -42.83 -1.08
N GLN A 46 25.43 -41.85 -1.87
CA GLN A 46 24.76 -42.06 -3.15
C GLN A 46 25.73 -41.87 -4.32
N GLU A 47 25.84 -42.87 -5.20
CA GLU A 47 26.61 -42.73 -6.44
C GLU A 47 25.92 -41.75 -7.40
N LEU A 48 26.71 -40.86 -8.02
CA LEU A 48 26.23 -39.92 -9.04
C LEU A 48 25.98 -40.64 -10.37
N THR A 49 24.87 -41.36 -10.43
CA THR A 49 24.44 -42.06 -11.65
C THR A 49 24.02 -41.07 -12.75
N ALA A 50 24.12 -41.48 -14.01
CA ALA A 50 23.70 -40.66 -15.15
C ALA A 50 22.26 -40.12 -15.03
N PRO A 51 21.26 -40.88 -14.54
CA PRO A 51 19.91 -40.35 -14.27
C PRO A 51 19.88 -39.24 -13.21
N ILE A 52 20.65 -39.35 -12.13
CA ILE A 52 20.72 -38.32 -11.08
C ILE A 52 21.36 -37.05 -11.65
N LEU A 53 22.48 -37.17 -12.35
CA LEU A 53 23.14 -36.04 -13.01
C LEU A 53 22.20 -35.37 -14.03
N PHE A 54 21.47 -36.16 -14.80
CA PHE A 54 20.47 -35.65 -15.75
C PHE A 54 19.37 -34.85 -15.04
N ASP A 55 18.76 -35.38 -13.99
CA ASP A 55 17.70 -34.66 -13.28
C ASP A 55 18.22 -33.36 -12.63
N PHE A 56 19.47 -33.33 -12.14
CA PHE A 56 20.11 -32.09 -11.65
C PHE A 56 20.28 -31.05 -12.75
N LEU A 57 20.85 -31.44 -13.88
CA LEU A 57 21.08 -30.53 -15.01
C LEU A 57 19.77 -29.98 -15.57
N VAL A 58 18.74 -30.82 -15.70
CA VAL A 58 17.42 -30.37 -16.15
C VAL A 58 16.77 -29.45 -15.11
N GLY A 59 16.87 -29.78 -13.82
CA GLY A 59 16.33 -28.96 -12.74
C GLY A 59 16.95 -27.55 -12.70
N GLU A 60 18.27 -27.45 -12.70
CA GLU A 60 18.99 -26.17 -12.67
C GLU A 60 18.81 -25.36 -13.95
N THR A 61 18.84 -26.02 -15.13
CA THR A 61 18.57 -25.32 -16.40
C THR A 61 17.14 -24.79 -16.45
N ALA A 62 16.18 -25.53 -15.90
CA ALA A 62 14.79 -25.08 -15.81
C ALA A 62 14.65 -23.86 -14.88
N LEU A 63 15.31 -23.86 -13.71
CA LEU A 63 15.35 -22.69 -12.81
C LEU A 63 15.92 -21.45 -13.51
N GLN A 64 17.07 -21.59 -14.18
CA GLN A 64 17.71 -20.48 -14.90
C GLN A 64 16.82 -19.90 -16.01
N ARG A 65 15.95 -20.73 -16.61
CA ARG A 65 15.01 -20.32 -17.66
C ARG A 65 13.64 -19.89 -17.13
N GLY A 66 13.43 -19.90 -15.82
CA GLY A 66 12.14 -19.57 -15.20
C GLY A 66 11.06 -20.66 -15.35
N ASN A 67 11.42 -21.87 -15.79
CA ASN A 67 10.50 -23.00 -15.93
C ASN A 67 10.31 -23.74 -14.59
N LEU A 68 9.61 -23.08 -13.66
CA LEU A 68 9.52 -23.51 -12.27
C LEU A 68 8.86 -24.89 -12.10
N ASP A 69 7.82 -25.22 -12.86
CA ASP A 69 7.14 -26.53 -12.76
C ASP A 69 8.07 -27.71 -13.08
N ILE A 70 8.95 -27.54 -14.08
CA ILE A 70 9.93 -28.57 -14.45
C ILE A 70 10.95 -28.70 -13.32
N ALA A 71 11.45 -27.57 -12.80
CA ALA A 71 12.41 -27.56 -11.71
C ALA A 71 11.87 -28.24 -10.45
N VAL A 72 10.64 -27.91 -10.03
CA VAL A 72 9.96 -28.51 -8.88
C VAL A 72 9.87 -30.03 -9.04
N ASN A 73 9.37 -30.50 -10.18
CA ASN A 73 9.22 -31.94 -10.42
C ASN A 73 10.55 -32.70 -10.38
N ARG A 74 11.62 -32.11 -10.97
CA ARG A 74 12.96 -32.71 -10.95
C ARG A 74 13.54 -32.76 -9.56
N TYR A 75 13.44 -31.67 -8.80
CA TYR A 75 14.01 -31.59 -7.46
C TYR A 75 13.26 -32.44 -6.43
N VAL A 76 11.93 -32.51 -6.49
CA VAL A 76 11.15 -33.44 -5.65
C VAL A 76 11.51 -34.89 -5.96
N LYS A 77 11.71 -35.24 -7.25
CA LYS A 77 12.19 -36.57 -7.65
C LYS A 77 13.59 -36.83 -7.10
N LEU A 78 14.53 -35.90 -7.27
CA LEU A 78 15.89 -36.01 -6.74
C LEU A 78 15.90 -36.20 -5.23
N ALA A 79 15.12 -35.42 -4.47
CA ALA A 79 15.02 -35.57 -3.03
C ALA A 79 14.56 -36.98 -2.62
N ARG A 80 13.59 -37.54 -3.35
CA ARG A 80 13.09 -38.91 -3.12
C ARG A 80 14.13 -39.98 -3.46
N THR A 81 14.82 -39.84 -4.59
CA THR A 81 15.77 -40.85 -5.08
C THR A 81 17.07 -40.85 -4.28
N THR A 82 17.60 -39.67 -3.97
CA THR A 82 18.88 -39.51 -3.29
C THR A 82 18.78 -39.66 -1.77
N ARG A 83 17.59 -39.35 -1.22
CA ARG A 83 17.37 -39.26 0.24
C ARG A 83 18.38 -38.34 0.94
N ASP A 84 18.91 -37.35 0.22
CA ASP A 84 19.86 -36.38 0.77
C ASP A 84 19.08 -35.18 1.36
N PRO A 85 19.27 -34.84 2.65
CA PRO A 85 18.56 -33.73 3.28
C PRO A 85 18.84 -32.38 2.61
N ARG A 86 20.01 -32.18 1.99
CA ARG A 86 20.35 -30.95 1.26
C ARG A 86 19.52 -30.80 -0.01
N ILE A 87 19.26 -31.92 -0.69
CA ILE A 87 18.43 -31.96 -1.89
C ILE A 87 16.96 -31.78 -1.52
N ALA A 88 16.53 -32.36 -0.39
CA ALA A 88 15.19 -32.13 0.15
C ALA A 88 14.97 -30.65 0.52
N LYS A 89 15.94 -30.00 1.19
CA LYS A 89 15.95 -28.54 1.44
C LYS A 89 15.79 -27.75 0.16
N ARG A 90 16.66 -28.00 -0.83
CA ARG A 90 16.63 -27.34 -2.14
C ARG A 90 15.28 -27.52 -2.84
N ALA A 91 14.70 -28.72 -2.78
CA ALA A 91 13.38 -29.00 -3.35
C ALA A 91 12.26 -28.23 -2.65
N SER A 92 12.31 -28.10 -1.32
CA SER A 92 11.37 -27.28 -0.55
C SER A 92 11.44 -25.81 -0.95
N GLU A 93 12.65 -25.24 -1.03
CA GLU A 93 12.88 -23.84 -1.40
C GLU A 93 12.35 -23.54 -2.81
N ILE A 94 12.65 -24.41 -3.78
CA ILE A 94 12.19 -24.26 -5.16
C ILE A 94 10.66 -24.33 -5.25
N ALA A 95 10.05 -25.30 -4.56
CA ALA A 95 8.59 -25.44 -4.55
C ALA A 95 7.88 -24.26 -3.88
N LEU A 96 8.45 -23.71 -2.80
CA LEU A 96 7.96 -22.48 -2.18
C LEU A 96 8.08 -21.28 -3.13
N HIS A 97 9.22 -21.12 -3.80
CA HIS A 97 9.43 -20.04 -4.78
C HIS A 97 8.48 -20.16 -5.98
N ALA A 98 8.17 -21.39 -6.41
CA ALA A 98 7.23 -21.68 -7.47
C ALA A 98 5.75 -21.49 -7.07
N GLY A 99 5.46 -21.21 -5.81
CA GLY A 99 4.08 -21.12 -5.33
C GLY A 99 3.34 -22.47 -5.38
N ASN A 100 4.06 -23.59 -5.27
CA ASN A 100 3.49 -24.94 -5.29
C ASN A 100 3.48 -25.54 -3.87
N PRO A 101 2.42 -25.30 -3.07
CA PRO A 101 2.38 -25.71 -1.67
C PRO A 101 2.40 -27.23 -1.48
N PHE A 102 1.82 -27.99 -2.41
CA PHE A 102 1.77 -29.45 -2.31
C PHE A 102 3.14 -30.08 -2.51
N ALA A 103 3.92 -29.59 -3.47
CA ALA A 103 5.30 -30.02 -3.67
C ALA A 103 6.20 -29.57 -2.52
N ALA A 104 6.01 -28.35 -2.01
CA ALA A 104 6.75 -27.82 -0.87
C ALA A 104 6.52 -28.66 0.39
N GLU A 105 5.27 -29.09 0.64
CA GLU A 105 4.92 -29.92 1.79
C GLU A 105 5.59 -31.28 1.71
N GLN A 106 5.49 -31.94 0.55
CA GLN A 106 6.16 -33.23 0.34
C GLN A 106 7.68 -33.13 0.53
N ALA A 107 8.31 -32.12 -0.05
CA ALA A 107 9.75 -31.92 0.07
C ALA A 107 10.17 -31.63 1.53
N ALA A 108 9.40 -30.80 2.24
CA ALA A 108 9.70 -30.45 3.63
C ALA A 108 9.48 -31.63 4.59
N ILE A 109 8.46 -32.48 4.34
CA ILE A 109 8.26 -33.75 5.07
C ILE A 109 9.45 -34.69 4.84
N MET A 110 9.97 -34.79 3.62
CA MET A 110 11.18 -35.59 3.36
C MET A 110 12.38 -34.98 4.07
N TRP A 111 12.54 -33.66 4.03
CA TRP A 111 13.66 -32.98 4.68
C TRP A 111 13.68 -33.26 6.19
N ILE A 112 12.55 -33.10 6.89
CA ILE A 112 12.48 -33.37 8.33
C ILE A 112 12.62 -34.87 8.67
N ALA A 113 12.24 -35.77 7.75
CA ALA A 113 12.43 -37.21 7.95
C ALA A 113 13.90 -37.65 7.78
N LEU A 114 14.65 -36.94 6.92
CA LEU A 114 16.05 -37.20 6.63
C LEU A 114 16.98 -36.50 7.62
N ASP A 115 16.56 -35.35 8.16
CA ASP A 115 17.26 -34.57 9.15
C ASP A 115 16.29 -34.10 10.27
N PRO A 116 15.97 -34.99 11.23
CA PRO A 116 14.98 -34.73 12.28
C PRO A 116 15.36 -33.63 13.27
N ASP A 117 16.63 -33.23 13.32
CA ASP A 117 17.13 -32.22 14.24
C ASP A 117 17.37 -30.87 13.57
N SER A 118 17.16 -30.78 12.24
CA SER A 118 17.15 -29.52 11.50
C SER A 118 16.07 -28.55 12.02
N ILE A 119 16.52 -27.42 12.56
CA ILE A 119 15.66 -26.30 12.93
C ILE A 119 15.06 -25.67 11.66
N ASP A 120 15.85 -25.45 10.62
CA ASP A 120 15.41 -24.91 9.32
C ASP A 120 14.27 -25.75 8.72
N ALA A 121 14.41 -27.08 8.68
CA ALA A 121 13.38 -27.97 8.15
C ALA A 121 12.08 -27.85 8.95
N ARG A 122 12.21 -27.76 10.27
CA ARG A 122 11.10 -27.67 11.21
C ARG A 122 10.37 -26.34 11.12
N GLN A 123 11.09 -25.23 11.00
CA GLN A 123 10.52 -23.91 10.74
C GLN A 123 9.80 -23.88 9.40
N THR A 124 10.40 -24.47 8.36
CA THR A 124 9.82 -24.53 7.01
C THR A 124 8.50 -25.29 6.99
N ILE A 125 8.47 -26.52 7.52
CA ILE A 125 7.24 -27.33 7.54
C ILE A 125 6.17 -26.71 8.45
N ALA A 126 6.55 -26.17 9.62
CA ALA A 126 5.60 -25.50 10.51
C ALA A 126 4.95 -24.29 9.82
N ALA A 127 5.76 -23.45 9.16
CA ALA A 127 5.26 -22.28 8.46
C ALA A 127 4.32 -22.64 7.30
N LEU A 128 4.67 -23.69 6.54
CA LEU A 128 3.84 -24.18 5.46
C LEU A 128 2.51 -24.75 5.98
N LEU A 129 2.54 -25.61 7.00
CA LEU A 129 1.33 -26.20 7.59
C LEU A 129 0.41 -25.13 8.19
N VAL A 130 0.97 -24.11 8.84
CA VAL A 130 0.22 -22.94 9.33
C VAL A 130 -0.43 -22.17 8.18
N SER A 131 0.31 -21.91 7.09
CA SER A 131 -0.24 -21.22 5.92
C SER A 131 -1.36 -22.02 5.22
N LEU A 132 -1.30 -23.35 5.30
CA LEU A 132 -2.28 -24.27 4.73
C LEU A 132 -3.48 -24.54 5.65
N GLY A 133 -3.53 -23.95 6.84
CA GLY A 133 -4.62 -24.20 7.79
C GLY A 133 -4.50 -25.52 8.56
N LYS A 134 -3.42 -26.29 8.38
CA LYS A 134 -3.22 -27.61 8.99
C LYS A 134 -2.59 -27.48 10.39
N LEU A 135 -3.29 -26.82 11.30
CA LEU A 135 -2.77 -26.48 12.64
C LEU A 135 -2.45 -27.70 13.51
N ASP A 136 -3.27 -28.75 13.47
CA ASP A 136 -3.02 -29.98 14.23
C ASP A 136 -1.72 -30.68 13.80
N ALA A 137 -1.43 -30.66 12.50
CA ALA A 137 -0.18 -31.20 11.96
C ALA A 137 1.02 -30.28 12.27
N ALA A 138 0.81 -28.96 12.34
CA ALA A 138 1.86 -28.00 12.67
C ALA A 138 2.30 -28.09 14.14
N ARG A 139 1.36 -28.37 15.05
CA ARG A 139 1.57 -28.36 16.50
C ARG A 139 2.82 -29.12 16.98
N PRO A 140 3.06 -30.41 16.66
CA PRO A 140 4.25 -31.12 17.14
C PRO A 140 5.57 -30.51 16.63
N HIS A 141 5.56 -29.87 15.46
CA HIS A 141 6.72 -29.15 14.96
C HIS A 141 6.98 -27.88 15.78
N LEU A 142 5.92 -27.13 16.10
CA LEU A 142 5.99 -25.92 16.93
C LEU A 142 6.42 -26.24 18.38
N GLU A 143 5.90 -27.32 18.96
CA GLU A 143 6.31 -27.78 20.30
C GLU A 143 7.80 -28.13 20.35
N LYS A 144 8.33 -28.83 19.33
CA LYS A 144 9.77 -29.15 19.26
C LYS A 144 10.63 -27.91 18.99
N LEU A 145 10.15 -26.90 18.24
CA LEU A 145 10.85 -25.61 18.09
C LEU A 145 10.94 -24.86 19.41
N LEU A 146 9.85 -24.82 20.19
CA LEU A 146 9.87 -24.22 21.52
C LEU A 146 10.80 -24.96 22.48
N ALA A 147 10.82 -26.29 22.42
CA ALA A 147 11.66 -27.11 23.28
C ALA A 147 13.16 -27.06 22.93
N SER A 148 13.53 -26.73 21.69
CA SER A 148 14.94 -26.62 21.28
C SER A 148 15.61 -25.33 21.75
N GLU A 149 14.85 -24.26 21.96
CA GLU A 149 15.35 -22.92 22.30
C GLU A 149 15.16 -22.60 23.79
N LYS A 150 15.68 -23.45 24.68
CA LYS A 150 15.39 -23.39 26.13
C LYS A 150 15.75 -22.05 26.79
N ASP A 151 16.78 -21.38 26.29
CA ASP A 151 17.26 -20.12 26.86
C ASP A 151 16.57 -18.87 26.26
N ASP A 152 15.80 -19.04 25.17
CA ASP A 152 15.12 -17.93 24.47
C ASP A 152 13.67 -18.24 24.05
N ILE A 153 12.97 -18.95 24.95
CA ILE A 153 11.56 -19.34 24.76
C ILE A 153 10.67 -18.10 24.52
N GLY A 154 10.96 -16.99 25.23
CA GLY A 154 10.21 -15.74 25.10
C GLY A 154 10.24 -15.18 23.68
N ASN A 155 11.42 -14.98 23.09
CA ASN A 155 11.51 -14.49 21.71
C ASN A 155 10.95 -15.50 20.71
N THR A 156 11.11 -16.79 20.98
CA THR A 156 10.51 -17.85 20.14
C THR A 156 8.98 -17.71 20.09
N PHE A 157 8.32 -17.43 21.22
CA PHE A 157 6.88 -17.13 21.23
C PHE A 157 6.52 -15.90 20.41
N MET A 158 7.35 -14.85 20.45
CA MET A 158 7.14 -13.64 19.63
C MET A 158 7.23 -13.94 18.13
N GLN A 159 8.21 -14.75 17.72
CA GLN A 159 8.35 -15.20 16.33
C GLN A 159 7.17 -16.10 15.89
N LEU A 160 6.75 -17.03 16.76
CA LEU A 160 5.60 -17.89 16.50
C LEU A 160 4.30 -17.10 16.36
N ASN A 161 4.10 -16.07 17.17
CA ASN A 161 2.94 -15.19 17.07
C ASN A 161 2.87 -14.54 15.67
N GLN A 162 4.00 -14.03 15.17
CA GLN A 162 4.07 -13.47 13.82
C GLN A 162 3.72 -14.52 12.75
N LEU A 163 4.22 -15.76 12.89
CA LEU A 163 3.92 -16.84 11.95
C LEU A 163 2.43 -17.22 11.96
N LEU A 164 1.89 -17.45 13.15
CA LEU A 164 0.52 -17.91 13.38
C LEU A 164 -0.52 -16.86 12.99
N SER A 165 -0.21 -15.57 13.13
CA SER A 165 -1.08 -14.46 12.71
C SER A 165 -1.49 -14.52 11.24
N ARG A 166 -0.72 -15.21 10.38
CA ARG A 166 -1.00 -15.36 8.94
C ARG A 166 -2.08 -16.40 8.63
N ASN A 167 -2.39 -17.28 9.57
CA ASN A 167 -3.42 -18.29 9.39
C ASN A 167 -4.81 -17.64 9.25
N PRO A 168 -5.66 -18.09 8.31
CA PRO A 168 -6.99 -17.51 8.12
C PRO A 168 -7.95 -17.80 9.29
N ASP A 169 -7.85 -18.96 9.94
CA ASP A 169 -8.68 -19.35 11.08
C ASP A 169 -8.11 -18.81 12.39
N LYS A 170 -8.60 -17.62 12.79
CA LYS A 170 -8.13 -16.93 13.99
C LYS A 170 -8.53 -17.64 15.28
N ALA A 171 -9.69 -18.31 15.31
CA ALA A 171 -10.16 -19.01 16.50
C ALA A 171 -9.34 -20.28 16.76
N ALA A 172 -9.06 -21.07 15.71
CA ALA A 172 -8.19 -22.24 15.82
C ALA A 172 -6.75 -21.83 16.17
N THR A 173 -6.28 -20.70 15.63
CA THR A 173 -4.97 -20.13 15.97
C THR A 173 -4.85 -19.79 17.46
N LEU A 174 -5.84 -19.09 18.02
CA LEU A 174 -5.87 -18.80 19.47
C LEU A 174 -5.80 -20.07 20.31
N LYS A 175 -6.60 -21.08 19.97
CA LYS A 175 -6.60 -22.36 20.69
C LYS A 175 -5.22 -23.03 20.64
N LEU A 176 -4.55 -23.02 19.50
CA LEU A 176 -3.20 -23.56 19.36
C LEU A 176 -2.19 -22.78 20.21
N VAL A 177 -2.21 -21.45 20.19
CA VAL A 177 -1.32 -20.61 21.02
C VAL A 177 -1.53 -20.93 22.51
N GLN A 178 -2.76 -21.05 22.97
CA GLN A 178 -3.09 -21.41 24.36
C GLN A 178 -2.58 -22.81 24.75
N GLN A 179 -2.57 -23.76 23.81
CA GLN A 179 -2.04 -25.10 24.04
C GLN A 179 -0.51 -25.08 24.14
N LEU A 180 0.17 -24.38 23.22
CA LEU A 180 1.62 -24.22 23.23
C LEU A 180 2.10 -23.47 24.49
N ALA A 181 1.28 -22.56 25.00
CA ALA A 181 1.56 -21.73 26.17
C ALA A 181 1.54 -22.47 27.52
N GLN A 182 0.84 -23.61 27.63
CA GLN A 182 0.62 -24.28 28.93
C GLN A 182 1.90 -24.54 29.74
N PRO A 183 3.02 -25.01 29.15
CA PRO A 183 4.24 -25.26 29.91
C PRO A 183 4.97 -24.00 30.37
N TYR A 184 4.58 -22.83 29.85
CA TYR A 184 5.35 -21.58 29.94
C TYR A 184 4.53 -20.41 30.51
N ALA A 185 3.48 -20.71 31.28
CA ALA A 185 2.50 -19.74 31.79
C ALA A 185 3.07 -18.62 32.69
N ASN A 186 4.34 -18.68 33.09
CA ASN A 186 4.97 -17.64 33.90
C ASN A 186 5.76 -16.60 33.07
N LEU A 187 5.78 -16.74 31.74
CA LEU A 187 6.51 -15.82 30.85
C LEU A 187 5.59 -14.69 30.36
N PRO A 188 6.02 -13.42 30.42
CA PRO A 188 5.23 -12.30 29.89
C PRO A 188 4.99 -12.43 28.38
N GLU A 189 5.94 -12.95 27.59
CA GLU A 189 5.81 -13.13 26.14
C GLU A 189 4.70 -14.11 25.76
N VAL A 190 4.43 -15.10 26.61
CA VAL A 190 3.37 -16.09 26.40
C VAL A 190 2.01 -15.41 26.52
N HIS A 191 1.81 -14.62 27.57
CA HIS A 191 0.60 -13.83 27.76
C HIS A 191 0.41 -12.79 26.64
N PHE A 192 1.50 -12.14 26.20
CA PHE A 192 1.47 -11.25 25.04
C PHE A 192 1.02 -11.99 23.76
N ALA A 193 1.55 -13.19 23.50
CA ALA A 193 1.18 -13.99 22.34
C ALA A 193 -0.29 -14.45 22.39
N ILE A 194 -0.78 -14.90 23.55
CA ILE A 194 -2.20 -15.27 23.72
C ILE A 194 -3.07 -14.03 23.49
N SER A 195 -2.70 -12.88 24.06
CA SER A 195 -3.44 -11.63 23.89
C SER A 195 -3.59 -11.23 22.42
N GLN A 196 -2.48 -11.29 21.67
CA GLN A 196 -2.48 -10.96 20.23
C GLN A 196 -3.32 -11.94 19.42
N ALA A 197 -3.26 -13.24 19.72
CA ALA A 197 -4.10 -14.24 19.07
C ALA A 197 -5.59 -14.02 19.41
N ALA A 198 -5.91 -13.67 20.65
CA ALA A 198 -7.27 -13.36 21.11
C ALA A 198 -7.82 -12.10 20.43
N TRP A 199 -6.99 -11.08 20.25
CA TRP A 199 -7.33 -9.87 19.50
C TRP A 199 -7.77 -10.19 18.07
N PHE A 200 -6.98 -10.96 17.32
CA PHE A 200 -7.35 -11.36 15.95
C PHE A 200 -8.56 -12.29 15.89
N ALA A 201 -8.81 -13.05 16.96
CA ALA A 201 -10.02 -13.88 17.11
C ALA A 201 -11.26 -13.08 17.58
N ASN A 202 -11.17 -11.74 17.67
CA ASN A 202 -12.21 -10.84 18.19
C ASN A 202 -12.62 -11.13 19.65
N GLN A 203 -11.76 -11.77 20.44
CA GLN A 203 -11.94 -12.01 21.87
C GLN A 203 -11.27 -10.89 22.67
N HIS A 204 -11.78 -9.66 22.53
CA HIS A 204 -11.13 -8.45 23.07
C HIS A 204 -10.96 -8.47 24.60
N GLN A 205 -11.93 -9.04 25.33
CA GLN A 205 -11.85 -9.16 26.79
C GLN A 205 -10.69 -10.07 27.22
N LEU A 206 -10.56 -11.24 26.60
CA LEU A 206 -9.44 -12.15 26.84
C LEU A 206 -8.12 -11.50 26.42
N ALA A 207 -8.10 -10.79 25.30
CA ALA A 207 -6.92 -10.06 24.84
C ALA A 207 -6.44 -9.06 25.90
N LEU A 208 -7.37 -8.30 26.49
CA LEU A 208 -7.07 -7.34 27.54
C LEU A 208 -6.53 -8.01 28.81
N GLU A 209 -7.20 -9.05 29.29
CA GLU A 209 -6.79 -9.78 30.51
C GLU A 209 -5.39 -10.38 30.39
N GLU A 210 -5.09 -11.01 29.25
CA GLU A 210 -3.78 -11.59 29.00
C GLU A 210 -2.70 -10.51 28.84
N MET A 211 -3.01 -9.38 28.21
CA MET A 211 -2.06 -8.27 28.13
C MET A 211 -1.76 -7.65 29.50
N GLN A 212 -2.78 -7.54 30.37
CA GLN A 212 -2.59 -7.11 31.75
C GLN A 212 -1.72 -8.08 32.55
N ARG A 213 -1.85 -9.40 32.34
CA ARG A 213 -0.94 -10.39 32.94
C ARG A 213 0.49 -10.24 32.43
N ALA A 214 0.67 -10.02 31.13
CA ALA A 214 1.99 -9.75 30.56
C ALA A 214 2.66 -8.54 31.22
N LEU A 215 1.91 -7.44 31.40
CA LEU A 215 2.38 -6.24 32.09
C LEU A 215 2.56 -6.42 33.59
N ALA A 216 1.80 -7.29 34.25
CA ALA A 216 2.01 -7.61 35.66
C ALA A 216 3.35 -8.35 35.88
N LEU A 217 3.74 -9.20 34.93
CA LEU A 217 5.02 -9.94 34.94
C LEU A 217 6.21 -9.08 34.50
N ARG A 218 5.99 -8.15 33.55
CA ARG A 218 7.00 -7.18 33.08
C ARG A 218 6.40 -5.77 32.96
N PRO A 219 6.36 -4.98 34.06
CA PRO A 219 5.68 -3.69 34.09
C PRO A 219 6.26 -2.61 33.17
N ASP A 220 7.57 -2.65 32.90
CA ASP A 220 8.30 -1.71 32.05
C ASP A 220 8.26 -2.05 30.55
N TRP A 221 7.43 -3.02 30.15
CA TRP A 221 7.38 -3.46 28.75
C TRP A 221 6.52 -2.54 27.87
N GLU A 222 7.16 -1.53 27.26
CA GLU A 222 6.49 -0.53 26.41
C GLU A 222 5.64 -1.14 25.29
N ILE A 223 6.15 -2.17 24.61
CA ILE A 223 5.42 -2.86 23.54
C ILE A 223 4.11 -3.43 24.08
N ALA A 224 4.13 -4.12 25.23
CA ALA A 224 2.91 -4.64 25.84
C ALA A 224 1.95 -3.51 26.26
N ALA A 225 2.47 -2.38 26.76
CA ALA A 225 1.64 -1.23 27.12
C ALA A 225 0.95 -0.61 25.90
N ILE A 226 1.66 -0.45 24.77
CA ILE A 226 1.08 0.05 23.52
C ILE A 226 -0.02 -0.88 23.01
N HIS A 227 0.20 -2.19 23.07
CA HIS A 227 -0.81 -3.16 22.66
C HIS A 227 -2.02 -3.16 23.61
N ASN A 228 -1.81 -3.04 24.93
CA ASN A 228 -2.88 -2.92 25.91
C ASN A 228 -3.75 -1.69 25.63
N GLY A 229 -3.14 -0.52 25.43
CA GLY A 229 -3.87 0.70 25.14
C GLY A 229 -4.61 0.66 23.80
N ARG A 230 -4.06 -0.01 22.77
CA ARG A 230 -4.80 -0.26 21.50
C ARG A 230 -6.03 -1.15 21.70
N ILE A 231 -5.93 -2.18 22.56
CA ILE A 231 -7.06 -3.04 22.90
C ILE A 231 -8.13 -2.21 23.61
N LEU A 232 -7.73 -1.40 24.59
CA LEU A 232 -8.64 -0.47 25.29
C LEU A 232 -9.28 0.55 24.35
N GLN A 233 -8.53 1.10 23.39
CA GLN A 233 -9.03 2.11 22.46
C GLN A 233 -10.21 1.60 21.61
N ARG A 234 -10.25 0.28 21.35
CA ARG A 234 -11.38 -0.36 20.66
C ARG A 234 -12.63 -0.43 21.51
N ILE A 235 -12.48 -0.44 22.84
CA ILE A 235 -13.56 -0.42 23.82
C ILE A 235 -13.99 1.05 24.06
N SER A 236 -13.03 1.90 24.41
CA SER A 236 -13.23 3.32 24.71
C SER A 236 -11.90 4.08 24.60
N ASN A 237 -11.90 5.24 23.90
CA ASN A 237 -10.75 6.15 23.88
C ASN A 237 -10.39 6.65 25.29
N ALA A 238 -11.39 6.83 26.16
CA ALA A 238 -11.18 7.32 27.52
C ALA A 238 -10.38 6.31 28.35
N ASP A 239 -10.70 5.01 28.25
CA ASP A 239 -10.00 3.96 28.98
C ASP A 239 -8.54 3.83 28.52
N ALA A 240 -8.30 3.96 27.21
CA ALA A 240 -6.95 3.98 26.65
C ALA A 240 -6.14 5.20 27.14
N SER A 241 -6.76 6.39 27.11
CA SER A 241 -6.15 7.63 27.58
C SER A 241 -5.79 7.55 29.06
N GLU A 242 -6.71 7.06 29.90
CA GLU A 242 -6.47 6.84 31.33
C GLU A 242 -5.34 5.84 31.58
N PHE A 243 -5.35 4.70 30.88
CA PHE A 243 -4.32 3.68 31.00
C PHE A 243 -2.94 4.25 30.66
N TYR A 244 -2.79 4.91 29.51
CA TYR A 244 -1.51 5.48 29.10
C TYR A 244 -1.02 6.57 30.05
N GLY A 245 -1.91 7.47 30.48
CA GLY A 245 -1.57 8.51 31.45
C GLY A 245 -1.07 7.91 32.78
N ASN A 246 -1.73 6.85 33.27
CA ASN A 246 -1.32 6.16 34.49
C ASN A 246 -0.01 5.37 34.31
N TYR A 247 0.20 4.78 33.13
CA TYR A 247 1.45 4.09 32.79
C TYR A 247 2.63 5.07 32.79
N LEU A 248 2.49 6.22 32.12
CA LEU A 248 3.55 7.22 32.01
C LEU A 248 3.88 7.93 33.32
N LYS A 249 2.95 7.99 34.29
CA LYS A 249 3.25 8.43 35.67
C LYS A 249 4.25 7.51 36.37
N LYS A 250 4.17 6.19 36.11
CA LYS A 250 5.07 5.18 36.69
C LYS A 250 6.35 4.99 35.86
N HIS A 251 6.22 5.13 34.54
CA HIS A 251 7.29 4.92 33.56
C HIS A 251 7.50 6.19 32.72
N PRO A 252 8.01 7.30 33.29
CA PRO A 252 8.10 8.59 32.60
C PRO A 252 9.09 8.61 31.43
N ALA A 253 9.99 7.62 31.33
CA ALA A 253 10.93 7.48 30.23
C ALA A 253 10.38 6.68 29.03
N ALA A 254 9.15 6.15 29.11
CA ALA A 254 8.54 5.32 28.07
C ALA A 254 8.07 6.16 26.87
N ASN A 255 9.00 6.52 25.99
CA ASN A 255 8.75 7.44 24.88
C ASN A 255 7.83 6.82 23.81
N GLU A 256 7.92 5.52 23.55
CA GLU A 256 7.04 4.87 22.55
C GLU A 256 5.60 4.85 23.04
N VAL A 257 5.40 4.62 24.34
CA VAL A 257 4.09 4.74 24.99
C VAL A 257 3.59 6.18 24.94
N ARG A 258 4.45 7.17 25.17
CA ARG A 258 4.10 8.60 25.09
C ARG A 258 3.66 9.00 23.68
N ILE A 259 4.32 8.50 22.64
CA ILE A 259 3.90 8.70 21.25
C ILE A 259 2.52 8.07 21.00
N ALA A 260 2.30 6.83 21.45
CA ALA A 260 1.01 6.17 21.33
C ALA A 260 -0.11 6.92 22.06
N TYR A 261 0.18 7.42 23.27
CA TYR A 261 -0.74 8.23 24.05
C TYR A 261 -1.10 9.53 23.33
N THR A 262 -0.10 10.25 22.81
CA THR A 262 -0.29 11.51 22.09
C THR A 262 -1.23 11.32 20.89
N ARG A 263 -1.10 10.23 20.13
CA ARG A 263 -2.04 9.92 19.03
C ARG A 263 -3.47 9.69 19.50
N VAL A 264 -3.66 9.02 20.64
CA VAL A 264 -5.01 8.83 21.20
C VAL A 264 -5.61 10.19 21.57
N LEU A 265 -4.83 11.08 22.19
CA LEU A 265 -5.28 12.44 22.54
C LEU A 265 -5.65 13.27 21.31
N ILE A 266 -4.85 13.21 20.23
CA ILE A 266 -5.15 13.90 18.95
C ILE A 266 -6.48 13.40 18.37
N ASN A 267 -6.67 12.09 18.30
CA ASN A 267 -7.90 11.49 17.77
C ASN A 267 -9.16 11.82 18.61
N ASP A 268 -8.98 12.05 19.91
CA ASP A 268 -10.04 12.46 20.83
C ASP A 268 -10.26 13.99 20.87
N ASN A 269 -9.57 14.74 19.99
CA ASN A 269 -9.55 16.21 19.95
C ASN A 269 -9.03 16.88 21.25
N GLN A 270 -8.32 16.14 22.10
CA GLN A 270 -7.69 16.65 23.32
C GLN A 270 -6.35 17.32 23.02
N THR A 271 -6.39 18.36 22.19
CA THR A 271 -5.21 18.99 21.59
C THR A 271 -4.24 19.56 22.63
N ASP A 272 -4.76 20.15 23.71
CA ASP A 272 -3.90 20.76 24.75
C ASP A 272 -3.07 19.70 25.50
N LEU A 273 -3.70 18.60 25.90
CA LEU A 273 -2.99 17.48 26.52
C LEU A 273 -2.00 16.84 25.54
N ALA A 274 -2.35 16.73 24.25
CA ALA A 274 -1.44 16.23 23.23
C ALA A 274 -0.19 17.12 23.11
N ARG A 275 -0.35 18.45 23.15
CA ARG A 275 0.76 19.41 23.14
C ARG A 275 1.68 19.24 24.35
N GLU A 276 1.11 19.02 25.54
CA GLU A 276 1.90 18.75 26.74
C GLU A 276 2.77 17.50 26.58
N GLN A 277 2.21 16.41 26.04
CA GLN A 277 2.98 15.17 25.80
C GLN A 277 4.06 15.36 24.73
N LEU A 278 3.77 16.13 23.68
CA LEU A 278 4.72 16.48 22.63
C LEU A 278 5.90 17.29 23.18
N GLN A 279 5.62 18.28 24.03
CA GLN A 279 6.65 19.08 24.69
C GLN A 279 7.54 18.21 25.59
N LEU A 280 6.96 17.27 26.32
CA LEU A 280 7.73 16.31 27.12
C LEU A 280 8.64 15.42 26.26
N LEU A 281 8.20 15.00 25.07
CA LEU A 281 9.07 14.29 24.12
C LEU A 281 10.25 15.16 23.68
N LEU A 282 9.98 16.43 23.35
CA LEU A 282 10.97 17.39 22.87
C LEU A 282 12.03 17.70 23.93
N ASP A 283 11.61 17.97 25.16
CA ASP A 283 12.50 18.37 26.26
C ASP A 283 13.40 17.23 26.74
N LYS A 284 12.89 15.99 26.70
CA LYS A 284 13.58 14.82 27.23
C LYS A 284 14.50 14.15 26.22
N ASN A 285 14.24 14.33 24.93
CA ASN A 285 14.95 13.62 23.86
C ASN A 285 15.43 14.58 22.73
N PRO A 286 16.11 15.69 23.05
CA PRO A 286 16.46 16.71 22.06
C PRO A 286 17.39 16.22 20.94
N GLU A 287 18.15 15.15 21.20
CA GLU A 287 19.20 14.61 20.32
C GLU A 287 18.86 13.22 19.75
N ASP A 288 17.58 12.85 19.71
CA ASP A 288 17.12 11.56 19.16
C ASP A 288 16.41 11.76 17.80
N PRO A 289 17.01 11.32 16.67
CA PRO A 289 16.43 11.51 15.34
C PRO A 289 15.12 10.74 15.11
N GLU A 290 14.95 9.56 15.73
CA GLU A 290 13.71 8.80 15.67
C GLU A 290 12.57 9.53 16.40
N ILE A 291 12.86 10.09 17.58
CA ILE A 291 11.87 10.87 18.34
C ILE A 291 11.55 12.19 17.64
N MET A 292 12.53 12.89 17.07
CA MET A 292 12.27 14.11 16.30
C MET A 292 11.38 13.85 15.07
N LEU A 293 11.57 12.71 14.39
CA LEU A 293 10.64 12.31 13.33
C LEU A 293 9.23 12.09 13.88
N ALA A 294 9.09 11.37 14.99
CA ALA A 294 7.80 11.11 15.61
C ALA A 294 7.10 12.41 16.02
N ILE A 295 7.83 13.35 16.63
CA ILE A 295 7.33 14.69 16.99
C ILE A 295 6.84 15.42 15.74
N GLY A 296 7.63 15.45 14.66
CA GLY A 296 7.23 16.14 13.44
C GLY A 296 5.96 15.57 12.80
N LEU A 297 5.79 14.24 12.83
CA LEU A 297 4.58 13.58 12.35
C LEU A 297 3.35 13.90 13.23
N LEU A 298 3.51 13.86 14.56
CA LEU A 298 2.43 14.21 15.49
C LEU A 298 2.02 15.68 15.37
N ALA A 299 3.00 16.59 15.28
CA ALA A 299 2.77 18.01 15.08
C ALA A 299 2.04 18.28 13.75
N THR A 300 2.35 17.52 12.70
CA THR A 300 1.65 17.59 11.41
C THR A 300 0.16 17.27 11.58
N GLU A 301 -0.17 16.18 12.28
CA GLU A 301 -1.56 15.78 12.54
C GLU A 301 -2.32 16.84 13.35
N MET A 302 -1.61 17.60 14.21
CA MET A 302 -2.16 18.68 15.02
C MET A 302 -2.24 20.03 14.28
N GLY A 303 -1.69 20.13 13.06
CA GLY A 303 -1.58 21.37 12.30
C GLY A 303 -0.52 22.36 12.83
N ASP A 304 0.38 21.91 13.71
CA ASP A 304 1.48 22.74 14.23
C ASP A 304 2.69 22.65 13.28
N PHE A 305 2.64 23.47 12.22
CA PHE A 305 3.61 23.41 11.15
C PHE A 305 5.00 23.96 11.52
N ASP A 306 5.09 24.80 12.55
CA ASP A 306 6.37 25.34 13.04
C ASP A 306 7.17 24.26 13.78
N ILE A 307 6.51 23.52 14.69
CA ILE A 307 7.12 22.36 15.36
C ILE A 307 7.42 21.26 14.35
N THR A 308 6.51 21.03 13.40
CA THR A 308 6.70 20.04 12.33
C THR A 308 7.99 20.29 11.56
N GLU A 309 8.15 21.49 11.02
CA GLU A 309 9.31 21.85 10.21
C GLU A 309 10.61 21.75 11.02
N THR A 310 10.61 22.30 12.24
CA THR A 310 11.79 22.29 13.12
C THR A 310 12.21 20.86 13.46
N SER A 311 11.25 19.99 13.79
CA SER A 311 11.54 18.61 14.20
C SER A 311 12.04 17.76 13.03
N PHE A 312 11.45 17.92 11.84
CA PHE A 312 11.93 17.24 10.64
C PHE A 312 13.34 17.69 10.23
N LYS A 313 13.65 18.99 10.31
CA LYS A 313 15.00 19.48 10.03
C LYS A 313 16.01 18.91 11.03
N LYS A 314 15.71 18.93 12.33
CA LYS A 314 16.56 18.29 13.36
C LYS A 314 16.78 16.80 13.09
N ALA A 315 15.73 16.06 12.73
CA ALA A 315 15.86 14.64 12.39
C ALA A 315 16.81 14.41 11.20
N LEU A 316 16.76 15.28 10.18
CA LEU A 316 17.70 15.23 9.04
C LEU A 316 19.13 15.58 9.46
N ASP A 317 19.32 16.65 10.23
CA ASP A 317 20.63 17.11 10.69
C ASP A 317 21.35 16.05 11.54
N MET A 318 20.59 15.28 12.32
CA MET A 318 21.07 14.15 13.12
C MET A 318 21.24 12.84 12.34
N GLY A 319 20.98 12.84 11.02
CA GLY A 319 21.22 11.68 10.16
C GLY A 319 20.16 10.58 10.26
N TYR A 320 18.89 10.93 10.42
CA TYR A 320 17.80 9.95 10.38
C TYR A 320 17.88 9.03 9.14
N LYS A 321 17.66 7.73 9.35
CA LYS A 321 17.93 6.66 8.39
C LYS A 321 17.20 6.74 7.04
N ASP A 322 16.04 7.39 6.98
CA ASP A 322 15.26 7.57 5.74
C ASP A 322 15.00 9.06 5.46
N PRO A 323 16.02 9.82 4.99
CA PRO A 323 15.87 11.25 4.72
C PRO A 323 14.87 11.54 3.59
N ASN A 324 14.68 10.59 2.66
CA ASN A 324 13.71 10.71 1.57
C ASN A 324 12.27 10.82 2.09
N ALA A 325 11.94 10.12 3.19
CA ALA A 325 10.64 10.27 3.84
C ALA A 325 10.46 11.67 4.42
N VAL A 326 11.49 12.17 5.11
CA VAL A 326 11.42 13.47 5.79
C VAL A 326 11.30 14.61 4.79
N HIS A 327 12.10 14.61 3.72
CA HIS A 327 12.00 15.59 2.64
C HIS A 327 10.64 15.56 1.94
N PHE A 328 10.05 14.37 1.74
CA PHE A 328 8.72 14.26 1.17
C PHE A 328 7.66 14.92 2.08
N HIS A 329 7.71 14.68 3.39
CA HIS A 329 6.78 15.30 4.34
C HIS A 329 6.99 16.81 4.45
N LEU A 330 8.24 17.29 4.52
CA LEU A 330 8.56 18.72 4.48
C LEU A 330 7.96 19.39 3.23
N ALA A 331 8.10 18.76 2.07
CA ALA A 331 7.55 19.29 0.83
C ALA A 331 6.01 19.44 0.89
N GLN A 332 5.30 18.46 1.44
CA GLN A 332 3.84 18.52 1.61
C GLN A 332 3.42 19.66 2.54
N ILE A 333 4.14 19.85 3.66
CA ILE A 333 3.90 20.95 4.61
C ILE A 333 4.16 22.30 3.94
N TYR A 334 5.20 22.40 3.12
CA TYR A 334 5.49 23.61 2.38
C TYR A 334 4.43 23.94 1.33
N GLU A 335 3.83 22.95 0.67
CA GLU A 335 2.67 23.19 -0.19
C GLU A 335 1.44 23.69 0.61
N GLU A 336 1.12 23.03 1.73
CA GLU A 336 -0.02 23.40 2.59
C GLU A 336 0.12 24.83 3.13
N THR A 337 1.34 25.20 3.52
CA THR A 337 1.68 26.54 4.02
C THR A 337 2.00 27.55 2.91
N LYS A 338 1.70 27.20 1.64
CA LYS A 338 1.84 28.08 0.46
C LYS A 338 3.27 28.62 0.24
N ARG A 339 4.28 27.79 0.50
CA ARG A 339 5.72 28.05 0.30
C ARG A 339 6.26 27.17 -0.85
N PRO A 340 5.86 27.43 -2.12
CA PRO A 340 6.12 26.53 -3.25
C PRO A 340 7.61 26.35 -3.55
N ASP A 341 8.45 27.37 -3.35
CA ASP A 341 9.88 27.25 -3.61
C ASP A 341 10.56 26.25 -2.66
N MET A 342 10.23 26.31 -1.36
CA MET A 342 10.72 25.35 -0.37
C MET A 342 10.17 23.94 -0.60
N ALA A 343 8.92 23.84 -1.06
CA ALA A 343 8.32 22.56 -1.46
C ALA A 343 9.08 21.92 -2.62
N MET A 344 9.39 22.71 -3.65
CA MET A 344 10.15 22.26 -4.81
C MET A 344 11.55 21.78 -4.42
N GLU A 345 12.29 22.55 -3.62
CA GLU A 345 13.61 22.15 -3.10
C GLU A 345 13.53 20.82 -2.32
N SER A 346 12.53 20.69 -1.45
CA SER A 346 12.34 19.49 -0.64
C SER A 346 11.97 18.26 -1.50
N TYR A 347 11.10 18.42 -2.50
CA TYR A 347 10.80 17.33 -3.44
C TYR A 347 12.02 16.90 -4.25
N GLN A 348 12.87 17.84 -4.66
CA GLN A 348 14.13 17.52 -5.35
C GLN A 348 15.09 16.73 -4.46
N MET A 349 15.04 16.91 -3.14
CA MET A 349 15.89 16.16 -2.19
C MET A 349 15.46 14.71 -2.01
N VAL A 350 14.26 14.32 -2.45
CA VAL A 350 13.86 12.91 -2.54
C VAL A 350 14.57 12.29 -3.74
N LYS A 351 15.57 11.42 -3.49
CA LYS A 351 16.44 10.84 -4.53
C LYS A 351 16.13 9.38 -4.87
N SER A 352 15.43 8.66 -4.00
CA SER A 352 15.16 7.23 -4.22
C SER A 352 13.97 6.69 -3.40
N GLY A 353 13.64 5.42 -3.60
CA GLY A 353 12.58 4.73 -2.88
C GLY A 353 11.18 4.97 -3.46
N GLY A 354 10.16 4.43 -2.80
CA GLY A 354 8.77 4.48 -3.29
C GLY A 354 8.17 5.89 -3.37
N ARG A 355 8.79 6.87 -2.70
CA ARG A 355 8.37 8.28 -2.72
C ARG A 355 9.03 9.10 -3.83
N TYR A 356 10.06 8.58 -4.49
CA TYR A 356 10.79 9.31 -5.53
C TYR A 356 9.88 9.76 -6.67
N LEU A 357 9.19 8.81 -7.32
CA LEU A 357 8.33 9.13 -8.45
C LEU A 357 7.19 10.09 -8.05
N PRO A 358 6.44 9.87 -6.96
CA PRO A 358 5.47 10.85 -6.47
C PRO A 358 6.07 12.24 -6.20
N ALA A 359 7.26 12.32 -5.59
CA ALA A 359 7.93 13.59 -5.32
C ALA A 359 8.27 14.36 -6.60
N GLN A 360 8.84 13.67 -7.59
CA GLN A 360 9.22 14.28 -8.86
C GLN A 360 8.00 14.72 -9.68
N ILE A 361 6.88 13.99 -9.60
CA ILE A 361 5.61 14.40 -10.19
C ILE A 361 5.10 15.71 -9.55
N ARG A 362 5.13 15.80 -8.20
CA ARG A 362 4.72 17.03 -7.49
C ARG A 362 5.65 18.20 -7.81
N TYR A 363 6.95 17.96 -7.90
CA TYR A 363 7.91 18.96 -8.35
C TYR A 363 7.58 19.50 -9.75
N ALA A 364 7.26 18.61 -10.71
CA ALA A 364 6.87 19.02 -12.06
C ALA A 364 5.55 19.83 -12.07
N ASP A 365 4.57 19.45 -11.25
CA ASP A 365 3.30 20.19 -11.14
C ASP A 365 3.52 21.62 -10.59
N LEU A 366 4.37 21.77 -9.57
CA LEU A 366 4.78 23.07 -9.03
C LEU A 366 5.59 23.90 -10.05
N LEU A 367 6.44 23.25 -10.84
CA LEU A 367 7.19 23.91 -11.92
C LEU A 367 6.23 24.46 -12.98
N ALA A 368 5.23 23.67 -13.36
CA ALA A 368 4.20 24.09 -14.32
C ALA A 368 3.32 25.23 -13.78
N SER A 369 2.95 25.22 -12.49
CA SER A 369 2.15 26.29 -11.89
C SER A 369 2.88 27.65 -11.86
N LYS A 370 4.22 27.64 -11.87
CA LYS A 370 5.07 28.83 -12.05
C LYS A 370 5.22 29.27 -13.51
N GLY A 371 4.55 28.60 -14.45
CA GLY A 371 4.58 28.92 -15.89
C GLY A 371 5.62 28.14 -16.70
N TYR A 372 6.47 27.33 -16.06
CA TYR A 372 7.53 26.56 -16.72
C TYR A 372 7.00 25.19 -17.21
N VAL A 373 5.95 25.23 -18.03
CA VAL A 373 5.25 24.03 -18.49
C VAL A 373 6.15 23.12 -19.34
N LYS A 374 7.01 23.69 -20.17
CA LYS A 374 7.91 22.89 -21.03
C LYS A 374 8.93 22.12 -20.19
N GLU A 375 9.54 22.80 -19.23
CA GLU A 375 10.53 22.26 -18.31
C GLU A 375 9.92 21.18 -17.42
N ALA A 376 8.68 21.37 -16.96
CA ALA A 376 7.94 20.36 -16.22
C ALA A 376 7.74 19.06 -17.02
N ARG A 377 7.36 19.18 -18.29
CA ARG A 377 7.20 18.02 -19.19
C ARG A 377 8.51 17.32 -19.47
N GLU A 378 9.56 18.09 -19.77
CA GLU A 378 10.90 17.55 -19.96
C GLU A 378 11.42 16.82 -18.72
N HIS A 379 11.11 17.33 -17.53
CA HIS A 379 11.44 16.68 -16.28
C HIS A 379 10.75 15.31 -16.18
N LEU A 380 9.43 15.26 -16.40
CA LEU A 380 8.66 13.99 -16.36
C LEU A 380 9.19 12.96 -17.36
N HIS A 381 9.54 13.36 -18.57
CA HIS A 381 10.07 12.45 -19.61
C HIS A 381 11.43 11.85 -19.28
N LYS A 382 12.22 12.50 -18.42
CA LYS A 382 13.55 12.02 -17.98
C LYS A 382 13.48 11.05 -16.81
N LEU A 383 12.31 10.88 -16.18
CA LEU A 383 12.17 10.03 -15.00
C LEU A 383 12.25 8.54 -15.38
N PRO A 384 13.00 7.73 -14.61
CA PRO A 384 13.06 6.30 -14.84
C PRO A 384 11.71 5.64 -14.52
N VAL A 385 11.27 4.75 -15.40
CA VAL A 385 10.05 3.94 -15.26
C VAL A 385 10.41 2.47 -15.19
N ALA A 386 9.84 1.75 -14.23
CA ALA A 386 10.12 0.33 -14.00
C ALA A 386 9.01 -0.59 -14.53
N ASN A 387 7.78 -0.10 -14.69
CA ASN A 387 6.63 -0.88 -15.12
C ASN A 387 5.55 0.02 -15.76
N ASP A 388 4.56 -0.63 -16.37
CA ASP A 388 3.45 0.02 -17.08
C ASP A 388 2.63 0.96 -16.19
N GLN A 389 2.47 0.63 -14.90
CA GLN A 389 1.79 1.49 -13.94
C GLN A 389 2.52 2.84 -13.77
N GLN A 390 3.84 2.83 -13.66
CA GLN A 390 4.64 4.05 -13.56
C GLN A 390 4.65 4.84 -14.87
N VAL A 391 4.64 4.15 -16.02
CA VAL A 391 4.49 4.78 -17.34
C VAL A 391 3.16 5.52 -17.43
N ALA A 392 2.06 4.87 -17.07
CA ALA A 392 0.74 5.49 -17.06
C ALA A 392 0.66 6.66 -16.07
N GLN A 393 1.25 6.52 -14.87
CA GLN A 393 1.28 7.57 -13.86
C GLN A 393 1.95 8.85 -14.37
N LEU A 394 3.06 8.74 -15.10
CA LEU A 394 3.73 9.90 -15.71
C LEU A 394 2.91 10.53 -16.84
N ILE A 395 2.28 9.72 -17.68
CA ILE A 395 1.40 10.23 -18.75
C ILE A 395 0.22 11.00 -18.15
N LEU A 396 -0.42 10.45 -17.11
CA LEU A 396 -1.54 11.11 -16.43
C LEU A 396 -1.11 12.41 -15.73
N ALA A 397 0.06 12.42 -15.08
CA ALA A 397 0.63 13.63 -14.49
C ALA A 397 0.89 14.72 -15.55
N GLU A 398 1.48 14.36 -16.68
CA GLU A 398 1.72 15.29 -17.78
C GLU A 398 0.41 15.79 -18.40
N ALA A 399 -0.58 14.92 -18.57
CA ALA A 399 -1.91 15.29 -19.05
C ALA A 399 -2.57 16.29 -18.11
N GLN A 400 -2.42 16.11 -16.78
CA GLN A 400 -2.96 17.04 -15.79
C GLN A 400 -2.30 18.42 -15.87
N ILE A 401 -0.98 18.47 -16.06
CA ILE A 401 -0.26 19.73 -16.27
C ILE A 401 -0.78 20.46 -17.52
N LEU A 402 -0.96 19.74 -18.64
CA LEU A 402 -1.46 20.33 -19.89
C LEU A 402 -2.92 20.80 -19.79
N ARG A 403 -3.77 20.10 -19.01
CA ARG A 403 -5.16 20.51 -18.75
C ARG A 403 -5.25 21.86 -18.07
N LYS A 404 -4.36 22.15 -17.10
CA LYS A 404 -4.32 23.47 -16.43
C LYS A 404 -4.05 24.61 -17.41
N SER A 405 -3.39 24.35 -18.53
CA SER A 405 -3.15 25.31 -19.61
C SER A 405 -4.25 25.31 -20.70
N LYS A 406 -5.38 24.63 -20.48
CA LYS A 406 -6.49 24.45 -21.45
C LYS A 406 -6.06 23.89 -22.82
N ALA A 407 -4.93 23.17 -22.87
CA ALA A 407 -4.36 22.63 -24.09
C ALA A 407 -5.02 21.29 -24.49
N HIS A 408 -6.34 21.27 -24.71
CA HIS A 408 -7.12 20.04 -24.93
C HIS A 408 -6.58 19.16 -26.07
N GLN A 409 -6.09 19.76 -27.15
CA GLN A 409 -5.51 19.04 -28.28
C GLN A 409 -4.17 18.36 -27.93
N GLU A 410 -3.33 18.98 -27.09
CA GLU A 410 -2.09 18.37 -26.62
C GLU A 410 -2.36 17.22 -25.65
N VAL A 411 -3.32 17.39 -24.73
CA VAL A 411 -3.77 16.34 -23.80
C VAL A 411 -4.24 15.11 -24.59
N PHE A 412 -5.09 15.31 -25.60
CA PHE A 412 -5.57 14.21 -26.45
C PHE A 412 -4.41 13.50 -27.16
N ASN A 413 -3.47 14.24 -27.76
CA ASN A 413 -2.34 13.65 -28.48
C ASN A 413 -1.40 12.87 -27.57
N LEU A 414 -1.16 13.38 -26.36
CA LEU A 414 -0.36 12.71 -25.34
C LEU A 414 -0.98 11.37 -24.95
N LEU A 415 -2.28 11.38 -24.61
CA LEU A 415 -3.00 10.17 -24.19
C LEU A 415 -3.17 9.17 -25.33
N ASP A 416 -3.39 9.64 -26.56
CA ASP A 416 -3.41 8.80 -27.76
C ASP A 416 -2.08 8.05 -27.96
N ASN A 417 -0.95 8.75 -27.81
CA ASN A 417 0.37 8.14 -27.88
C ASN A 417 0.64 7.20 -26.69
N GLY A 418 0.13 7.52 -25.50
CA GLY A 418 0.18 6.65 -24.33
C GLY A 418 -0.53 5.32 -24.57
N LEU A 419 -1.75 5.37 -25.12
CA LEU A 419 -2.56 4.20 -25.45
C LEU A 419 -1.99 3.36 -26.60
N LYS A 420 -1.10 3.88 -27.45
CA LYS A 420 -0.34 3.04 -28.39
C LYS A 420 0.63 2.09 -27.67
N LYS A 421 1.13 2.50 -26.50
CA LYS A 421 2.02 1.69 -25.66
C LYS A 421 1.25 0.83 -24.66
N LEU A 422 0.19 1.40 -24.08
CA LEU A 422 -0.63 0.80 -23.03
C LEU A 422 -2.10 0.73 -23.47
N PRO A 423 -2.47 -0.13 -24.44
CA PRO A 423 -3.75 -0.07 -25.14
C PRO A 423 -4.97 -0.34 -24.26
N ASP A 424 -4.80 -1.08 -23.16
CA ASP A 424 -5.90 -1.53 -22.29
C ASP A 424 -5.81 -0.88 -20.90
N TYR A 425 -5.06 0.21 -20.73
CA TYR A 425 -4.90 0.86 -19.43
C TYR A 425 -6.14 1.70 -19.09
N PRO A 426 -6.91 1.33 -18.04
CA PRO A 426 -8.24 1.91 -17.80
C PRO A 426 -8.26 3.43 -17.64
N GLU A 427 -7.32 3.97 -16.87
CA GLU A 427 -7.23 5.39 -16.55
C GLU A 427 -6.85 6.21 -17.79
N LEU A 428 -6.03 5.67 -18.69
CA LEU A 428 -5.67 6.35 -19.95
C LEU A 428 -6.84 6.35 -20.94
N LEU A 429 -7.61 5.26 -21.01
CA LEU A 429 -8.84 5.20 -21.82
C LEU A 429 -9.85 6.24 -21.34
N TYR A 430 -10.08 6.31 -20.02
CA TYR A 430 -10.98 7.29 -19.42
C TYR A 430 -10.54 8.72 -19.74
N ASP A 431 -9.28 9.04 -19.47
CA ASP A 431 -8.75 10.39 -19.66
C ASP A 431 -8.73 10.82 -21.13
N ARG A 432 -8.44 9.89 -22.07
CA ARG A 432 -8.49 10.19 -23.50
C ARG A 432 -9.93 10.41 -23.95
N ALA A 433 -10.89 9.64 -23.43
CA ALA A 433 -12.30 9.84 -23.72
C ALA A 433 -12.77 11.25 -23.32
N LEU A 434 -12.42 11.71 -22.12
CA LEU A 434 -12.75 13.07 -21.67
C LEU A 434 -12.09 14.15 -22.54
N ALA A 435 -10.83 13.95 -22.94
CA ALA A 435 -10.15 14.86 -23.86
C ALA A 435 -10.78 14.84 -25.27
N ALA A 436 -11.24 13.68 -25.72
CA ALA A 436 -11.94 13.51 -26.99
C ALA A 436 -13.29 14.24 -26.98
N ASP A 437 -14.02 14.21 -25.87
CA ASP A 437 -15.29 14.93 -25.70
C ASP A 437 -15.12 16.43 -25.92
N LYS A 438 -14.13 17.04 -25.24
CA LYS A 438 -13.80 18.47 -25.37
C LYS A 438 -13.37 18.87 -26.79
N LEU A 439 -12.94 17.91 -27.61
CA LEU A 439 -12.56 18.12 -29.01
C LEU A 439 -13.65 17.69 -30.01
N GLY A 440 -14.82 17.23 -29.55
CA GLY A 440 -15.89 16.72 -30.40
C GLY A 440 -15.57 15.38 -31.10
N LYS A 441 -14.56 14.65 -30.63
CA LYS A 441 -14.14 13.35 -31.20
C LYS A 441 -14.95 12.19 -30.64
N PHE A 442 -16.27 12.26 -30.79
CA PHE A 442 -17.23 11.37 -30.11
C PHE A 442 -17.07 9.88 -30.44
N THR A 443 -16.64 9.53 -31.66
CA THR A 443 -16.36 8.12 -32.02
C THR A 443 -15.23 7.53 -31.16
N ILE A 444 -14.21 8.32 -30.84
CA ILE A 444 -13.08 7.88 -30.01
C ILE A 444 -13.51 7.77 -28.55
N LEU A 445 -14.26 8.76 -28.05
CA LEU A 445 -14.87 8.71 -26.72
C LEU A 445 -15.68 7.44 -26.52
N GLU A 446 -16.58 7.13 -27.46
CA GLU A 446 -17.46 5.96 -27.35
C GLU A 446 -16.66 4.66 -27.39
N GLN A 447 -15.68 4.56 -28.29
CA GLN A 447 -14.80 3.41 -28.38
C GLN A 447 -14.05 3.18 -27.06
N ASP A 448 -13.46 4.23 -26.48
CA ASP A 448 -12.66 4.14 -25.27
C ASP A 448 -13.51 3.80 -24.04
N LEU A 449 -14.66 4.44 -23.86
CA LEU A 449 -15.52 4.17 -22.72
C LEU A 449 -16.16 2.78 -22.79
N ARG A 450 -16.56 2.32 -23.99
CA ARG A 450 -17.05 0.94 -24.16
C ARG A 450 -15.96 -0.09 -23.85
N LYS A 451 -14.73 0.17 -24.29
CA LYS A 451 -13.58 -0.68 -23.97
C LYS A 451 -13.28 -0.68 -22.47
N LEU A 452 -13.29 0.49 -21.84
CA LEU A 452 -13.12 0.63 -20.39
C LEU A 452 -14.19 -0.14 -19.62
N ILE A 453 -15.46 -0.05 -20.02
CA ILE A 453 -16.56 -0.80 -19.42
C ILE A 453 -16.35 -2.31 -19.55
N GLN A 454 -15.81 -2.79 -20.67
CA GLN A 454 -15.49 -4.22 -20.84
C GLN A 454 -14.37 -4.67 -19.89
N LEU A 455 -13.34 -3.83 -19.70
CA LEU A 455 -12.21 -4.11 -18.82
C LEU A 455 -12.56 -3.97 -17.33
N LYS A 456 -13.44 -3.03 -17.00
CA LYS A 456 -13.87 -2.66 -15.65
C LYS A 456 -15.41 -2.50 -15.59
N PRO A 457 -16.16 -3.61 -15.51
CA PRO A 457 -17.64 -3.58 -15.50
C PRO A 457 -18.27 -2.93 -14.24
N ASP A 458 -17.44 -2.63 -13.24
CA ASP A 458 -17.79 -1.98 -11.98
C ASP A 458 -17.43 -0.47 -11.96
N ASN A 459 -16.89 0.07 -13.06
CA ASN A 459 -16.53 1.49 -13.14
C ASN A 459 -17.76 2.38 -13.42
N ALA A 460 -18.40 2.88 -12.36
CA ALA A 460 -19.56 3.78 -12.45
C ALA A 460 -19.32 5.01 -13.33
N HIS A 461 -18.14 5.64 -13.22
CA HIS A 461 -17.82 6.87 -13.96
C HIS A 461 -17.69 6.64 -15.47
N ALA A 462 -17.28 5.46 -15.92
CA ALA A 462 -17.22 5.11 -17.33
C ALA A 462 -18.62 5.02 -17.95
N TYR A 463 -19.55 4.35 -17.25
CA TYR A 463 -20.96 4.31 -17.64
C TYR A 463 -21.58 5.71 -17.64
N ASN A 464 -21.29 6.51 -16.61
CA ASN A 464 -21.79 7.88 -16.50
C ASN A 464 -21.31 8.76 -17.66
N ALA A 465 -20.00 8.80 -17.91
CA ALA A 465 -19.41 9.62 -18.95
C ALA A 465 -19.97 9.27 -20.35
N LEU A 466 -20.16 7.97 -20.64
CA LEU A 466 -20.71 7.55 -21.92
C LEU A 466 -22.18 7.92 -22.06
N GLY A 467 -22.98 7.65 -21.02
CA GLY A 467 -24.40 7.99 -20.98
C GLY A 467 -24.62 9.50 -21.08
N TYR A 468 -23.86 10.28 -20.33
CA TYR A 468 -23.92 11.75 -20.34
C TYR A 468 -23.55 12.30 -21.72
N SER A 469 -22.44 11.86 -22.34
CA SER A 469 -22.05 12.35 -23.68
C SER A 469 -23.08 11.99 -24.77
N LEU A 470 -23.76 10.85 -24.65
CA LEU A 470 -24.89 10.49 -25.54
C LEU A 470 -26.09 11.42 -25.33
N ALA A 471 -26.47 11.63 -24.07
CA ALA A 471 -27.58 12.51 -23.69
C ALA A 471 -27.34 13.95 -24.12
N GLU A 472 -26.13 14.47 -23.90
CA GLU A 472 -25.74 15.84 -24.21
C GLU A 472 -25.86 16.14 -25.71
N ARG A 473 -25.57 15.15 -26.55
CA ARG A 473 -25.74 15.25 -28.00
C ARG A 473 -27.15 14.93 -28.49
N GLY A 474 -28.06 14.56 -27.60
CA GLY A 474 -29.41 14.09 -27.96
C GLY A 474 -29.40 12.78 -28.74
N ALA A 475 -28.33 11.99 -28.62
CA ALA A 475 -28.11 10.77 -29.36
C ALA A 475 -28.45 9.56 -28.50
N GLN A 476 -29.17 8.58 -29.07
CA GLN A 476 -29.43 7.27 -28.43
C GLN A 476 -29.93 7.39 -26.97
N LEU A 477 -30.85 8.32 -26.69
CA LEU A 477 -31.35 8.60 -25.33
C LEU A 477 -31.80 7.35 -24.55
N PRO A 478 -32.44 6.32 -25.15
CA PRO A 478 -32.75 5.08 -24.43
C PRO A 478 -31.51 4.32 -23.94
N GLU A 479 -30.42 4.33 -24.71
CA GLU A 479 -29.15 3.74 -24.29
C GLU A 479 -28.47 4.60 -23.22
N ALA A 480 -28.46 5.93 -23.38
CA ALA A 480 -27.95 6.85 -22.38
C ALA A 480 -28.60 6.59 -21.01
N LEU A 481 -29.94 6.46 -20.96
CA LEU A 481 -30.67 6.14 -19.73
C LEU A 481 -30.23 4.80 -19.12
N LYS A 482 -30.03 3.77 -19.95
CA LYS A 482 -29.58 2.45 -19.48
C LYS A 482 -28.17 2.53 -18.86
N LEU A 483 -27.26 3.25 -19.51
CA LEU A 483 -25.89 3.43 -19.03
C LEU A 483 -25.87 4.19 -17.71
N ILE A 484 -26.57 5.32 -17.60
CA ILE A 484 -26.56 6.11 -16.36
C ILE A 484 -27.28 5.39 -15.22
N LYS A 485 -28.37 4.66 -15.48
CA LYS A 485 -28.98 3.81 -14.44
C LYS A 485 -28.00 2.78 -13.89
N ARG A 486 -27.17 2.19 -14.77
CA ARG A 486 -26.10 1.29 -14.32
C ARG A 486 -25.04 2.03 -13.48
N ALA A 487 -24.69 3.26 -13.83
CA ALA A 487 -23.80 4.09 -13.01
C ALA A 487 -24.39 4.36 -11.62
N VAL A 488 -25.68 4.69 -11.51
CA VAL A 488 -26.38 4.88 -10.22
C VAL A 488 -26.40 3.60 -9.40
N GLU A 489 -26.65 2.43 -10.02
CA GLU A 489 -26.59 1.15 -9.31
C GLU A 489 -25.20 0.87 -8.70
N LEU A 490 -24.14 1.30 -9.38
CA LEU A 490 -22.76 1.11 -8.95
C LEU A 490 -22.31 2.16 -7.91
N SER A 491 -22.82 3.38 -8.01
CA SER A 491 -22.49 4.49 -7.11
C SER A 491 -23.74 5.33 -6.79
N PRO A 492 -24.61 4.86 -5.88
CA PRO A 492 -25.93 5.45 -5.65
C PRO A 492 -25.92 6.77 -4.89
N GLU A 493 -24.79 7.13 -4.26
CA GLU A 493 -24.64 8.35 -3.46
C GLU A 493 -23.86 9.46 -4.19
N ASP A 494 -23.43 9.21 -5.43
CA ASP A 494 -22.63 10.17 -6.18
C ASP A 494 -23.52 11.26 -6.82
N PRO A 495 -23.39 12.53 -6.37
CA PRO A 495 -24.22 13.62 -6.84
C PRO A 495 -24.03 13.91 -8.34
N TYR A 496 -22.86 13.63 -8.91
CA TYR A 496 -22.59 13.91 -10.33
C TYR A 496 -23.27 12.91 -11.26
N ILE A 497 -23.43 11.65 -10.85
CA ILE A 497 -24.18 10.67 -11.66
C ILE A 497 -25.69 10.85 -11.46
N MET A 498 -26.13 11.32 -10.29
CA MET A 498 -27.52 11.77 -10.09
C MET A 498 -27.88 12.95 -11.00
N ASP A 499 -26.98 13.95 -11.07
CA ASP A 499 -27.12 15.09 -11.99
C ASP A 499 -27.24 14.61 -13.44
N SER A 500 -26.33 13.73 -13.87
CA SER A 500 -26.34 13.17 -15.21
C SER A 500 -27.63 12.36 -15.50
N LEU A 501 -28.19 11.65 -14.50
CA LEU A 501 -29.46 10.95 -14.66
C LEU A 501 -30.63 11.93 -14.84
N GLY A 502 -30.66 12.98 -14.01
CA GLY A 502 -31.64 14.05 -14.15
C GLY A 502 -31.57 14.73 -15.51
N TRP A 503 -30.34 14.96 -16.00
CA TRP A 503 -30.08 15.50 -17.32
C TRP A 503 -30.61 14.59 -18.44
N VAL A 504 -30.38 13.27 -18.37
CA VAL A 504 -30.96 12.32 -19.35
C VAL A 504 -32.48 12.41 -19.38
N TYR A 505 -33.14 12.43 -18.22
CA TYR A 505 -34.60 12.54 -18.15
C TYR A 505 -35.10 13.83 -18.77
N TYR A 506 -34.43 14.95 -18.49
CA TYR A 506 -34.71 16.24 -19.14
C TYR A 506 -34.59 16.14 -20.66
N ARG A 507 -33.50 15.55 -21.18
CA ARG A 507 -33.28 15.37 -22.62
C ARG A 507 -34.30 14.44 -23.29
N MET A 508 -34.91 13.55 -22.52
CA MET A 508 -36.04 12.70 -22.96
C MET A 508 -37.41 13.40 -22.87
N GLY A 509 -37.47 14.66 -22.41
CA GLY A 509 -38.70 15.41 -22.21
C GLY A 509 -39.44 15.08 -20.91
N ASN A 510 -38.87 14.23 -20.05
CA ASN A 510 -39.43 13.90 -18.74
C ASN A 510 -38.91 14.88 -17.69
N TYR A 511 -39.46 16.09 -17.73
CA TYR A 511 -38.96 17.20 -16.91
C TYR A 511 -39.22 17.01 -15.41
N SER A 512 -40.28 16.30 -15.01
CA SER A 512 -40.57 16.05 -13.59
C SER A 512 -39.53 15.15 -12.95
N ASP A 513 -39.19 14.04 -13.60
CA ASP A 513 -38.16 13.13 -13.07
C ASP A 513 -36.78 13.79 -13.13
N GLY A 514 -36.49 14.52 -14.22
CA GLY A 514 -35.27 15.30 -14.36
C GLY A 514 -35.07 16.27 -13.20
N LEU A 515 -36.10 17.05 -12.88
CA LEU A 515 -36.06 18.02 -11.78
C LEU A 515 -35.87 17.35 -10.40
N ASN A 516 -36.51 16.20 -10.17
CA ASN A 516 -36.36 15.48 -8.90
C ASN A 516 -34.90 15.04 -8.67
N TYR A 517 -34.26 14.42 -9.67
CA TYR A 517 -32.87 13.99 -9.55
C TYR A 517 -31.89 15.17 -9.46
N LEU A 518 -32.10 16.24 -10.23
CA LEU A 518 -31.25 17.43 -10.17
C LEU A 518 -31.33 18.13 -8.81
N ASN A 519 -32.52 18.20 -8.20
CA ASN A 519 -32.68 18.72 -6.84
C ASN A 519 -31.95 17.86 -5.80
N LEU A 520 -32.03 16.52 -5.91
CA LEU A 520 -31.29 15.61 -5.02
C LEU A 520 -29.78 15.78 -5.18
N ALA A 521 -29.30 15.87 -6.43
CA ALA A 521 -27.90 16.10 -6.75
C ALA A 521 -27.40 17.43 -6.15
N PHE A 522 -28.15 18.52 -6.35
CA PHE A 522 -27.78 19.83 -5.83
C PHE A 522 -27.83 19.92 -4.30
N ALA A 523 -28.81 19.25 -3.67
CA ALA A 523 -28.91 19.18 -2.21
C ALA A 523 -27.73 18.40 -1.60
N ALA A 524 -27.30 17.33 -2.25
CA ALA A 524 -26.11 16.57 -1.85
C ALA A 524 -24.81 17.36 -2.12
N ARG A 525 -24.74 18.08 -3.24
CA ARG A 525 -23.59 18.92 -3.60
C ARG A 525 -24.02 20.17 -4.38
N PRO A 526 -23.97 21.36 -3.75
CA PRO A 526 -24.25 22.64 -4.41
C PRO A 526 -23.16 23.09 -5.40
N ASP A 527 -22.97 22.32 -6.46
CA ASP A 527 -21.94 22.50 -7.50
C ASP A 527 -22.44 23.39 -8.67
N PRO A 528 -21.60 24.26 -9.27
CA PRO A 528 -22.00 25.13 -10.37
C PRO A 528 -22.49 24.41 -11.64
N GLU A 529 -21.94 23.24 -11.99
CA GLU A 529 -22.39 22.49 -13.16
C GLU A 529 -23.78 21.91 -12.93
N ILE A 530 -24.02 21.35 -11.73
CA ILE A 530 -25.35 20.85 -11.32
C ILE A 530 -26.36 22.01 -11.28
N ALA A 531 -25.95 23.18 -10.77
CA ALA A 531 -26.78 24.38 -10.78
C ALA A 531 -27.14 24.83 -12.20
N ALA A 532 -26.21 24.73 -13.16
CA ALA A 532 -26.46 25.06 -14.55
C ALA A 532 -27.59 24.18 -15.14
N HIS A 533 -27.48 22.86 -14.99
CA HIS A 533 -28.51 21.91 -15.43
C HIS A 533 -29.85 22.14 -14.71
N LEU A 534 -29.85 22.24 -13.38
CA LEU A 534 -31.07 22.46 -12.58
C LEU A 534 -31.80 23.74 -13.01
N GLY A 535 -31.08 24.85 -13.13
CA GLY A 535 -31.68 26.11 -13.57
C GLY A 535 -32.18 26.05 -15.02
N GLU A 536 -31.52 25.31 -15.91
CA GLU A 536 -32.02 25.10 -17.28
C GLU A 536 -33.36 24.37 -17.31
N VAL A 537 -33.49 23.28 -16.53
CA VAL A 537 -34.76 22.53 -16.44
C VAL A 537 -35.87 23.42 -15.87
N LEU A 538 -35.60 24.14 -14.77
CA LEU A 538 -36.53 25.09 -14.16
C LEU A 538 -36.97 26.18 -15.16
N TRP A 539 -36.02 26.72 -15.92
CA TRP A 539 -36.30 27.75 -16.91
C TRP A 539 -37.23 27.26 -18.02
N VAL A 540 -37.00 26.06 -18.53
CA VAL A 540 -37.82 25.43 -19.57
C VAL A 540 -39.22 25.10 -19.06
N GLN A 541 -39.36 24.72 -17.78
CA GLN A 541 -40.66 24.50 -17.14
C GLN A 541 -41.42 25.80 -16.79
N GLY A 542 -40.79 26.97 -16.95
CA GLY A 542 -41.40 28.27 -16.68
C GLY A 542 -41.13 28.84 -15.29
N ALA A 543 -40.45 28.09 -14.41
CA ALA A 543 -40.00 28.52 -13.08
C ALA A 543 -38.75 29.42 -13.17
N LYS A 544 -38.87 30.54 -13.88
CA LYS A 544 -37.73 31.39 -14.26
C LYS A 544 -37.09 32.12 -13.09
N GLU A 545 -37.87 32.51 -12.09
CA GLU A 545 -37.30 33.14 -10.88
C GLU A 545 -36.45 32.15 -10.09
N ASP A 546 -36.93 30.91 -9.93
CA ASP A 546 -36.17 29.86 -9.24
C ASP A 546 -34.88 29.52 -9.98
N ALA A 547 -34.92 29.42 -11.32
CA ALA A 547 -33.73 29.24 -12.14
C ALA A 547 -32.69 30.35 -11.93
N ARG A 548 -33.10 31.63 -11.88
CA ARG A 548 -32.20 32.76 -11.62
C ARG A 548 -31.59 32.68 -10.22
N ASN A 549 -32.39 32.34 -9.21
CA ASN A 549 -31.93 32.22 -7.84
C ASN A 549 -30.87 31.12 -7.71
N ILE A 550 -31.10 29.94 -8.33
CA ILE A 550 -30.14 28.84 -8.35
C ILE A 550 -28.83 29.26 -9.02
N TRP A 551 -28.90 29.81 -10.24
CA TRP A 551 -27.69 30.24 -10.95
C TRP A 551 -26.94 31.35 -10.20
N GLN A 552 -27.63 32.33 -9.62
CA GLN A 552 -26.99 33.39 -8.84
C GLN A 552 -26.30 32.83 -7.59
N SER A 553 -26.95 31.93 -6.87
CA SER A 553 -26.36 31.30 -5.67
C SER A 553 -25.11 30.47 -6.00
N ALA A 554 -25.06 29.85 -7.18
CA ALA A 554 -23.90 29.11 -7.65
C ALA A 554 -22.76 30.03 -8.10
N LEU A 555 -23.10 31.13 -8.79
CA LEU A 555 -22.13 32.14 -9.25
C LEU A 555 -21.47 32.90 -8.08
N GLU A 556 -22.19 33.10 -6.98
CA GLU A 556 -21.61 33.67 -5.75
C GLU A 556 -20.48 32.80 -5.17
N LYS A 557 -20.52 31.48 -5.40
CA LYS A 557 -19.49 30.53 -4.94
C LYS A 557 -18.36 30.35 -5.95
N ASP A 558 -18.69 30.33 -7.24
CA ASP A 558 -17.73 30.16 -8.33
C ASP A 558 -18.03 31.14 -9.48
N PRO A 559 -17.53 32.39 -9.39
CA PRO A 559 -17.85 33.45 -10.35
C PRO A 559 -17.33 33.20 -11.78
N ASP A 560 -16.33 32.35 -11.93
CA ASP A 560 -15.60 32.14 -13.19
C ASP A 560 -15.99 30.82 -13.88
N ASN A 561 -17.02 30.11 -13.38
CA ASN A 561 -17.45 28.83 -13.95
C ASN A 561 -18.00 28.99 -15.38
N GLU A 562 -17.28 28.46 -16.37
CA GLU A 562 -17.61 28.62 -17.80
C GLU A 562 -18.97 28.03 -18.17
N VAL A 563 -19.29 26.82 -17.70
CA VAL A 563 -20.54 26.11 -18.03
C VAL A 563 -21.76 26.89 -17.53
N LEU A 564 -21.69 27.39 -16.30
CA LEU A 564 -22.75 28.20 -15.69
C LEU A 564 -22.92 29.53 -16.43
N LEU A 565 -21.81 30.24 -16.71
CA LEU A 565 -21.83 31.51 -17.43
C LEU A 565 -22.41 31.37 -18.85
N GLU A 566 -22.02 30.33 -19.59
CA GLU A 566 -22.56 30.03 -20.92
C GLU A 566 -24.07 29.72 -20.86
N THR A 567 -24.49 28.93 -19.88
CA THR A 567 -25.90 28.58 -19.67
C THR A 567 -26.73 29.83 -19.40
N MET A 568 -26.30 30.68 -18.47
CA MET A 568 -26.97 31.95 -18.17
C MET A 568 -27.01 32.86 -19.40
N GLN A 569 -25.93 32.96 -20.17
CA GLN A 569 -25.89 33.76 -21.38
C GLN A 569 -26.92 33.28 -22.42
N ARG A 570 -27.07 31.98 -22.62
CA ARG A 570 -28.03 31.38 -23.55
C ARG A 570 -29.49 31.69 -23.18
N PHE A 571 -29.83 31.70 -21.89
CA PHE A 571 -31.22 31.87 -21.44
C PHE A 571 -31.60 33.31 -21.07
N ILE A 572 -30.69 34.09 -20.49
CA ILE A 572 -30.97 35.43 -19.99
C ILE A 572 -30.81 36.50 -21.09
N LYS A 573 -29.79 36.41 -21.96
CA LYS A 573 -29.53 37.46 -22.98
C LYS A 573 -30.35 37.31 -24.26
N ASN A 574 -30.87 36.13 -24.58
CA ASN A 574 -31.64 35.88 -25.82
C ASN A 574 -33.05 36.52 -25.87
N LYS A 575 -33.37 37.47 -25.00
CA LYS A 575 -34.68 38.14 -24.95
C LYS A 575 -34.69 39.65 -25.26
N ALA A 576 -33.56 40.22 -25.69
CA ALA A 576 -33.52 41.62 -26.16
C ALA A 576 -33.91 41.78 -27.64
N GLY A 577 -34.26 40.70 -28.35
CA GLY A 577 -34.69 40.73 -29.74
C GLY A 577 -35.71 39.63 -30.04
N ASN A 578 -36.98 39.91 -29.74
CA ASN A 578 -38.16 39.37 -30.42
C ASN A 578 -39.40 40.14 -29.97
#